data_AF-A0A935V1W8-F1
#
_entry.id   AF-A0A935V1W8-F1
#
_cell.length_a   1.000
_cell.length_b   1.000
_cell.length_c   1.000
_cell.angle_alpha   90.00
_cell.angle_beta   90.00
_cell.angle_gamma   90.00
#
_symmetry.space_group_name_H-M   'P 1'
#
loop_
_entity.id
_entity.type
_entity.pdbx_description
1 polymer ?
#
loop_
_entity_poly.entity_id
_entity_poly.type
_entity_poly.pdbx_seq_one_letter_code
_entity_poly.pdbx_strand_id
1 'polypeptide(L)'
;MSRLLVGFDSAWTVKNAGGLVGIVCQDEGDHQDLGPPVSANFALAEEMICEWQRVHVPSETILLIDQPTIVNNRQGQRPVENLVSSPVSLRYGGMQPAYTGRTGMFDLEAPIWSFLRCFGDAREPLSPTNRSIVFETYPVLAIIALGWTLPDQQRKERLPKYNPARRRTFHQNDWEHLCIKIIKEFQRAGLENIKGWIDSRRTEAHKGRSGLFGCLFVSFGCHAYRQRRALPNGRATGIRRNCCSLLQVLGG
;
A
#
# COMPACT_ATOMS: atom_id res chain seq x y z
N MET A 1 -12.72 -18.98 -6.24
CA MET A 1 -11.49 -18.46 -6.90
C MET A 1 -10.62 -17.76 -5.85
N SER A 2 -9.31 -17.72 -6.08
CA SER A 2 -8.36 -17.06 -5.19
C SER A 2 -7.75 -15.83 -5.87
N ARG A 3 -7.38 -14.82 -5.08
CA ARG A 3 -6.67 -13.62 -5.53
C ARG A 3 -5.39 -13.48 -4.73
N LEU A 4 -4.32 -13.05 -5.37
CA LEU A 4 -3.09 -12.68 -4.69
C LEU A 4 -3.12 -11.18 -4.38
N LEU A 5 -3.08 -10.79 -3.11
CA LEU A 5 -2.99 -9.39 -2.70
C LEU A 5 -1.58 -9.11 -2.18
N VAL A 6 -0.93 -8.13 -2.77
CA VAL A 6 0.45 -7.76 -2.47
C VAL A 6 0.52 -6.30 -2.05
N GLY A 7 1.16 -6.03 -0.91
CA GLY A 7 1.58 -4.71 -0.47
C GLY A 7 3.09 -4.56 -0.59
N PHE A 8 3.54 -3.57 -1.36
CA PHE A 8 4.97 -3.30 -1.56
C PHE A 8 5.31 -1.83 -1.24
N ASP A 9 5.91 -1.61 -0.07
CA ASP A 9 6.56 -0.34 0.28
C ASP A 9 7.93 -0.29 -0.39
N SER A 10 7.98 0.09 -1.66
CA SER A 10 9.23 0.09 -2.41
C SER A 10 10.15 1.20 -1.91
N ALA A 11 11.46 0.94 -1.85
CA ALA A 11 12.41 1.93 -1.35
C ALA A 11 12.89 2.96 -2.40
N TRP A 12 12.16 3.05 -3.52
CA TRP A 12 12.30 3.95 -4.69
C TRP A 12 13.61 3.85 -5.48
N THR A 13 14.70 3.37 -4.88
CA THR A 13 16.02 3.25 -5.50
C THR A 13 16.59 1.83 -5.36
N VAL A 14 17.54 1.49 -6.23
CA VAL A 14 18.18 0.15 -6.27
C VAL A 14 18.99 -0.20 -5.01
N LYS A 15 19.50 0.80 -4.27
CA LYS A 15 20.39 0.59 -3.12
C LYS A 15 19.64 0.26 -1.83
N ASN A 16 18.32 0.45 -1.82
CA ASN A 16 17.51 0.30 -0.63
C ASN A 16 16.53 -0.86 -0.80
N ALA A 17 16.16 -1.47 0.32
CA ALA A 17 15.11 -2.48 0.37
C ALA A 17 13.86 -1.90 1.04
N GLY A 18 12.74 -2.22 0.44
CA GLY A 18 11.39 -1.93 0.89
C GLY A 18 10.79 -3.05 1.72
N GLY A 19 9.50 -2.98 2.04
CA GLY A 19 8.77 -4.08 2.65
C GLY A 19 7.75 -4.70 1.71
N LEU A 20 7.85 -6.01 1.52
CA LEU A 20 6.93 -6.80 0.72
C LEU A 20 6.09 -7.70 1.64
N VAL A 21 4.77 -7.69 1.41
CA VAL A 21 3.81 -8.54 2.12
C VAL A 21 2.84 -9.12 1.08
N GLY A 22 2.63 -10.43 1.12
CA GLY A 22 1.68 -11.12 0.25
C GLY A 22 0.68 -11.93 1.06
N ILE A 23 -0.57 -11.95 0.60
CA ILE A 23 -1.61 -12.85 1.10
C ILE A 23 -2.41 -13.42 -0.06
N VAL A 24 -2.97 -14.62 0.12
CA VAL A 24 -3.98 -15.16 -0.78
C VAL A 24 -5.35 -14.93 -0.16
N CYS A 25 -6.22 -14.26 -0.91
CA CYS A 25 -7.61 -14.01 -0.54
C CYS A 25 -8.52 -15.01 -1.23
N GLN A 26 -9.25 -15.81 -0.47
CA GLN A 26 -10.26 -16.72 -1.00
C GLN A 26 -11.65 -16.06 -1.02
N ASP A 27 -12.50 -16.45 -1.97
CA ASP A 27 -13.86 -15.90 -2.11
C ASP A 27 -14.74 -16.16 -0.87
N GLU A 28 -14.45 -17.19 -0.07
CA GLU A 28 -15.21 -17.52 1.15
C GLU A 28 -14.85 -16.63 2.34
N GLY A 29 -13.91 -15.69 2.16
CA GLY A 29 -13.46 -14.77 3.22
C GLY A 29 -12.30 -15.33 4.06
N ASP A 30 -11.83 -16.53 3.73
CA ASP A 30 -10.59 -17.07 4.28
C ASP A 30 -9.38 -16.41 3.61
N HIS A 31 -8.36 -16.11 4.41
CA HIS A 31 -7.13 -15.49 3.95
C HIS A 31 -5.93 -16.32 4.42
N GLN A 32 -5.02 -16.60 3.49
CA GLN A 32 -3.78 -17.29 3.79
C GLN A 32 -2.63 -16.29 3.75
N ASP A 33 -1.85 -16.21 4.84
CA ASP A 33 -0.60 -15.45 4.81
C ASP A 33 0.48 -16.20 4.00
N LEU A 34 1.32 -15.43 3.30
CA LEU A 34 2.47 -15.96 2.55
C LEU A 34 3.78 -15.80 3.33
N GLY A 35 3.68 -15.82 4.67
CA GLY A 35 4.78 -15.61 5.59
C GLY A 35 4.87 -14.16 6.13
N PRO A 36 5.91 -13.89 6.96
CA PRO A 36 6.14 -12.57 7.53
C PRO A 36 6.55 -11.56 6.45
N PRO A 37 6.38 -10.24 6.70
CA PRO A 37 6.92 -9.19 5.85
C PRO A 37 8.41 -9.37 5.55
N VAL A 38 8.77 -9.24 4.27
CA VAL A 38 10.14 -9.42 3.77
C VAL A 38 10.75 -8.09 3.36
N SER A 39 12.02 -7.90 3.67
CA SER A 39 12.80 -6.76 3.19
C SER A 39 13.23 -7.02 1.74
N ALA A 40 12.61 -6.35 0.76
CA ALA A 40 12.80 -6.65 -0.66
C ALA A 40 13.14 -5.41 -1.50
N ASN A 41 14.11 -5.55 -2.40
CA ASN A 41 14.27 -4.62 -3.53
C ASN A 41 13.36 -5.06 -4.69
N PHE A 42 13.39 -4.35 -5.82
CA PHE A 42 12.55 -4.65 -6.97
C PHE A 42 12.76 -6.06 -7.55
N ALA A 43 14.02 -6.50 -7.69
CA ALA A 43 14.34 -7.82 -8.22
C ALA A 43 13.82 -8.95 -7.32
N LEU A 44 14.07 -8.86 -6.01
CA LEU A 44 13.56 -9.86 -5.06
C LEU A 44 12.04 -9.83 -4.97
N ALA A 45 11.42 -8.65 -5.02
CA ALA A 45 9.97 -8.54 -5.02
C ALA A 45 9.36 -9.20 -6.26
N GLU A 46 9.97 -9.01 -7.43
CA GLU A 46 9.54 -9.65 -8.68
C GLU A 46 9.62 -11.18 -8.58
N GLU A 47 10.76 -11.71 -8.15
CA GLU A 47 10.97 -13.15 -7.97
C GLU A 47 9.93 -13.76 -7.02
N MET A 48 9.72 -13.12 -5.86
CA MET A 48 8.76 -13.60 -4.86
C MET A 48 7.31 -13.56 -5.36
N ILE A 49 6.90 -12.48 -6.03
CA ILE A 49 5.53 -12.36 -6.56
C ILE A 49 5.31 -13.41 -7.65
N CYS A 50 6.28 -13.62 -8.55
CA CYS A 50 6.19 -14.66 -9.58
C CYS A 50 6.07 -16.05 -8.95
N GLU A 51 6.85 -16.34 -7.91
CA GLU A 51 6.77 -17.60 -7.19
C GLU A 51 5.41 -17.79 -6.51
N TRP A 52 4.87 -16.75 -5.87
CA TRP A 52 3.52 -16.80 -5.30
C TRP A 52 2.44 -17.04 -6.35
N GLN A 53 2.54 -16.40 -7.51
CA GLN A 53 1.64 -16.62 -8.64
C GLN A 53 1.72 -18.07 -9.15
N ARG A 54 2.93 -18.63 -9.23
CA ARG A 54 3.17 -20.00 -9.68
C ARG A 54 2.62 -21.04 -8.70
N VAL A 55 2.84 -20.83 -7.40
CA VAL A 55 2.44 -21.78 -6.35
C VAL A 55 0.94 -21.74 -6.07
N HIS A 56 0.34 -20.54 -6.01
CA HIS A 56 -1.06 -20.37 -5.60
C HIS A 56 -2.04 -20.23 -6.76
N VAL A 57 -1.54 -20.08 -7.99
CA VAL A 57 -2.31 -19.99 -9.24
C VAL A 57 -3.54 -19.08 -9.09
N PRO A 58 -3.37 -17.82 -8.66
CA PRO A 58 -4.49 -16.95 -8.40
C PRO A 58 -5.20 -16.57 -9.71
N SER A 59 -6.51 -16.32 -9.63
CA SER A 59 -7.30 -15.80 -10.75
C SER A 59 -6.83 -14.40 -11.16
N GLU A 60 -6.38 -13.60 -10.20
CA GLU A 60 -5.76 -12.29 -10.41
C GLU A 60 -4.78 -11.93 -9.28
N THR A 61 -3.88 -11.00 -9.57
CA THR A 61 -2.93 -10.42 -8.62
C THR A 61 -3.18 -8.92 -8.50
N ILE A 62 -3.38 -8.45 -7.28
CA ILE A 62 -3.55 -7.03 -6.97
C ILE A 62 -2.29 -6.56 -6.25
N LEU A 63 -1.58 -5.62 -6.85
CA LEU A 63 -0.33 -5.07 -6.33
C LEU A 63 -0.51 -3.61 -5.92
N LEU A 64 -0.41 -3.34 -4.62
CA LEU A 64 -0.43 -2.00 -4.03
C LEU A 64 1.01 -1.58 -3.76
N ILE A 65 1.50 -0.56 -4.47
CA ILE A 65 2.91 -0.13 -4.41
C ILE A 65 3.07 1.32 -3.93
N ASP A 66 3.96 1.56 -2.95
CA ASP A 66 4.39 2.92 -2.58
C ASP A 66 5.49 3.39 -3.51
N GLN A 67 5.14 3.71 -4.75
CA GLN A 67 5.97 4.51 -5.64
C GLN A 67 5.14 5.01 -6.83
N PRO A 68 5.36 6.26 -7.25
CA PRO A 68 4.83 6.81 -8.50
C PRO A 68 4.98 5.87 -9.71
N THR A 69 3.88 5.49 -10.34
CA THR A 69 3.89 4.56 -11.49
C THR A 69 3.78 5.28 -12.83
N ILE A 70 3.40 6.57 -12.83
CA ILE A 70 3.32 7.42 -14.02
C ILE A 70 3.99 8.76 -13.71
N VAL A 71 5.17 9.01 -14.29
CA VAL A 71 5.94 10.25 -14.05
C VAL A 71 6.39 10.84 -15.38
N ASN A 72 5.69 11.88 -15.84
CA ASN A 72 5.96 12.54 -17.13
C ASN A 72 6.52 13.96 -16.98
N ASN A 73 6.44 14.55 -15.78
CA ASN A 73 6.88 15.90 -15.50
C ASN A 73 8.39 15.96 -15.30
N ARG A 74 9.02 16.98 -15.90
CA ARG A 74 10.47 17.22 -15.78
C ARG A 74 10.87 17.80 -14.42
N GLN A 75 9.96 18.49 -13.74
CA GLN A 75 10.20 19.11 -12.43
C GLN A 75 8.90 19.17 -11.61
N GLY A 76 9.04 19.37 -10.29
CA GLY A 76 7.93 19.64 -9.38
C GLY A 76 7.03 18.44 -9.09
N GLN A 77 5.83 18.73 -8.58
CA GLN A 77 4.79 17.73 -8.30
C GLN A 77 3.95 17.42 -9.56
N ARG A 78 3.46 16.19 -9.67
CA ARG A 78 2.47 15.77 -10.67
C ARG A 78 1.11 16.43 -10.39
N PRO A 79 0.21 16.54 -11.40
CA PRO A 79 -1.14 17.06 -11.19
C PRO A 79 -1.90 16.38 -10.04
N VAL A 80 -1.80 15.04 -9.93
CA VAL A 80 -2.43 14.28 -8.85
C VAL A 80 -1.87 14.64 -7.47
N GLU A 81 -0.55 14.81 -7.35
CA GLU A 81 0.11 15.22 -6.11
C GLU A 81 -0.30 16.63 -5.70
N ASN A 82 -0.35 17.57 -6.65
CA ASN A 82 -0.82 18.93 -6.41
C ASN A 82 -2.25 18.93 -5.88
N LEU A 83 -3.15 18.15 -6.50
CA LEU A 83 -4.57 18.06 -6.12
C LEU A 83 -4.74 17.57 -4.67
N VAL A 84 -3.96 16.57 -4.25
CA VAL A 84 -4.10 15.97 -2.92
C VAL A 84 -3.20 16.62 -1.85
N SER A 85 -2.22 17.43 -2.25
CA SER A 85 -1.22 18.03 -1.36
C SER A 85 -1.85 18.81 -0.21
N SER A 86 -2.76 19.75 -0.50
CA SER A 86 -3.41 20.60 0.50
C SER A 86 -4.27 19.80 1.49
N PRO A 87 -5.20 18.91 1.06
CA PRO A 87 -5.95 18.04 1.97
C PRO A 87 -5.08 17.17 2.88
N VAL A 88 -3.95 16.68 2.38
CA VAL A 88 -2.98 15.89 3.15
C VAL A 88 -2.21 16.77 4.14
N SER A 89 -1.76 17.96 3.71
CA SER A 89 -1.08 18.94 4.56
C SER A 89 -1.97 19.50 5.67
N LEU A 90 -3.28 19.60 5.44
CA LEU A 90 -4.30 19.88 6.46
C LEU A 90 -4.36 18.81 7.56
N ARG A 91 -3.71 17.65 7.40
CA ARG A 91 -3.55 16.64 8.48
C ARG A 91 -2.09 16.43 8.88
N TYR A 92 -1.24 17.42 8.59
CA TYR A 92 0.21 17.39 8.81
C TYR A 92 0.94 16.28 8.01
N GLY A 93 0.33 15.77 6.94
CA GLY A 93 1.00 14.91 5.99
C GLY A 93 1.78 15.72 4.95
N GLY A 94 2.52 15.01 4.10
CA GLY A 94 3.21 15.61 2.96
C GLY A 94 3.18 14.69 1.74
N MET A 95 3.05 15.30 0.57
CA MET A 95 3.20 14.65 -0.72
C MET A 95 4.60 14.94 -1.26
N GLN A 96 5.37 13.89 -1.56
CA GLN A 96 6.67 14.06 -2.17
C GLN A 96 6.50 14.28 -3.68
N PRO A 97 7.24 15.22 -4.30
CA PRO A 97 7.19 15.42 -5.73
C PRO A 97 7.84 14.25 -6.46
N ALA A 98 7.13 13.71 -7.45
CA ALA A 98 7.69 12.76 -8.41
C ALA A 98 7.95 13.49 -9.74
N TYR A 99 9.20 13.48 -10.20
CA TYR A 99 9.60 14.08 -11.48
C TYR A 99 10.87 13.42 -12.00
N THR A 100 11.06 13.43 -13.31
CA THR A 100 12.13 12.67 -14.00
C THR A 100 13.55 13.15 -13.71
N GLY A 101 13.71 14.37 -13.18
CA GLY A 101 14.99 14.90 -12.71
C GLY A 101 15.52 14.26 -11.42
N ARG A 102 14.76 13.37 -10.76
CA ARG A 102 15.25 12.59 -9.62
C ARG A 102 15.90 11.29 -10.10
N THR A 103 17.21 11.39 -10.40
CA THR A 103 18.03 10.27 -10.89
C THR A 103 17.95 9.04 -9.98
N GLY A 104 17.75 7.86 -10.58
CA GLY A 104 17.59 6.57 -9.91
C GLY A 104 16.27 6.37 -9.15
N MET A 105 15.36 7.35 -9.16
CA MET A 105 14.02 7.25 -8.55
C MET A 105 12.91 7.26 -9.60
N PHE A 106 12.99 8.18 -10.58
CA PHE A 106 11.97 8.39 -11.60
C PHE A 106 12.54 8.75 -12.98
N ASP A 107 13.85 8.64 -13.18
CA ASP A 107 14.48 8.74 -14.49
C ASP A 107 14.25 7.47 -15.32
N LEU A 108 14.73 7.44 -16.56
CA LEU A 108 14.50 6.31 -17.48
C LEU A 108 15.07 4.97 -16.97
N GLU A 109 16.07 5.03 -16.11
CA GLU A 109 16.74 3.85 -15.53
C GLU A 109 16.16 3.43 -14.17
N ALA A 110 15.07 4.06 -13.71
CA ALA A 110 14.48 3.72 -12.42
C ALA A 110 13.96 2.26 -12.42
N PRO A 111 14.24 1.49 -11.35
CA PRO A 111 13.97 0.05 -11.30
C PRO A 111 12.47 -0.29 -11.31
N ILE A 112 11.61 0.67 -10.99
CA ILE A 112 10.16 0.50 -11.08
C ILE A 112 9.71 0.22 -12.52
N TRP A 113 10.39 0.75 -13.55
CA TRP A 113 9.93 0.59 -14.92
C TRP A 113 10.11 -0.84 -15.44
N SER A 114 11.21 -1.51 -15.07
CA SER A 114 11.36 -2.94 -15.37
C SER A 114 10.34 -3.78 -14.61
N PHE A 115 10.15 -3.48 -13.33
CA PHE A 115 9.19 -4.18 -12.50
C PHE A 115 7.74 -4.08 -13.01
N LEU A 116 7.30 -2.88 -13.45
CA LEU A 116 5.96 -2.70 -14.02
C LEU A 116 5.77 -3.45 -15.35
N ARG A 117 6.82 -3.66 -16.15
CA ARG A 117 6.71 -4.49 -17.37
C ARG A 117 6.34 -5.94 -17.06
N CYS A 118 6.71 -6.45 -15.88
CA CYS A 118 6.37 -7.80 -15.45
C CYS A 118 4.92 -7.90 -14.93
N PHE A 119 4.46 -6.89 -14.19
CA PHE A 119 3.17 -6.94 -13.49
C PHE A 119 2.05 -6.09 -14.09
N GLY A 120 2.28 -5.47 -15.25
CA GLY A 120 1.26 -4.70 -15.99
C GLY A 120 1.48 -3.18 -15.91
N ASP A 121 1.06 -2.49 -16.96
CA ASP A 121 1.16 -1.04 -17.05
C ASP A 121 0.08 -0.38 -16.18
N ALA A 122 0.51 0.41 -15.20
CA ALA A 122 -0.38 1.19 -14.33
C ALA A 122 -1.20 2.26 -15.08
N ARG A 123 -0.91 2.52 -16.36
CA ARG A 123 -1.68 3.42 -17.22
C ARG A 123 -3.05 2.86 -17.62
N GLU A 124 -3.20 1.54 -17.64
CA GLU A 124 -4.44 0.87 -18.04
C GLU A 124 -4.92 -0.14 -16.97
N PRO A 125 -5.22 0.31 -15.74
CA PRO A 125 -5.58 -0.58 -14.64
C PRO A 125 -6.89 -1.35 -14.88
N LEU A 126 -7.74 -0.87 -15.81
CA LEU A 126 -9.03 -1.48 -16.17
C LEU A 126 -8.93 -2.44 -17.37
N SER A 127 -7.75 -2.61 -17.96
CA SER A 127 -7.54 -3.52 -19.08
C SER A 127 -6.20 -4.24 -18.89
N PRO A 128 -6.08 -5.04 -17.81
CA PRO A 128 -4.82 -5.67 -17.46
C PRO A 128 -4.41 -6.69 -18.53
N THR A 129 -3.22 -6.51 -19.10
CA THR A 129 -2.67 -7.41 -20.14
C THR A 129 -2.19 -8.75 -19.57
N ASN A 130 -1.74 -8.71 -18.33
CA ASN A 130 -1.36 -9.86 -17.52
C ASN A 130 -2.35 -9.86 -16.36
N ARG A 131 -2.73 -11.00 -15.76
CA ARG A 131 -3.70 -11.09 -14.64
C ARG A 131 -3.30 -10.32 -13.36
N SER A 132 -2.33 -9.43 -13.45
CA SER A 132 -1.88 -8.50 -12.43
C SER A 132 -2.42 -7.10 -12.69
N ILE A 133 -2.80 -6.43 -11.60
CA ILE A 133 -3.25 -5.04 -11.59
C ILE A 133 -2.39 -4.28 -10.59
N VAL A 134 -1.82 -3.16 -11.02
CA VAL A 134 -0.95 -2.33 -10.18
C VAL A 134 -1.64 -1.03 -9.78
N PHE A 135 -1.60 -0.74 -8.48
CA PHE A 135 -2.11 0.49 -7.89
C PHE A 135 -1.01 1.25 -7.16
N GLU A 136 -0.74 2.46 -7.65
CA GLU A 136 0.01 3.46 -6.90
C GLU A 136 -0.71 3.76 -5.58
N THR A 137 -0.07 3.46 -4.45
CA THR A 137 -0.69 3.51 -3.13
C THR A 137 0.17 4.31 -2.16
N TYR A 138 -0.38 5.44 -1.70
CA TYR A 138 0.29 6.29 -0.73
C TYR A 138 -0.09 5.91 0.71
N PRO A 139 0.87 5.69 1.63
CA PRO A 139 0.58 5.42 3.04
C PRO A 139 -0.38 6.42 3.68
N VAL A 140 -0.20 7.71 3.39
CA VAL A 140 -1.04 8.78 3.96
C VAL A 140 -2.49 8.71 3.47
N LEU A 141 -2.72 8.35 2.20
CA LEU A 141 -4.06 8.22 1.65
C LEU A 141 -4.73 6.93 2.12
N ALA A 142 -3.97 5.83 2.25
CA ALA A 142 -4.45 4.59 2.82
C ALA A 142 -4.95 4.79 4.27
N ILE A 143 -4.17 5.49 5.10
CA ILE A 143 -4.55 5.81 6.49
C ILE A 143 -5.83 6.67 6.54
N ILE A 144 -5.96 7.66 5.65
CA ILE A 144 -7.17 8.49 5.55
C ILE A 144 -8.38 7.63 5.14
N ALA A 145 -8.23 6.79 4.11
CA ALA A 145 -9.31 5.95 3.61
C ALA A 145 -9.78 4.91 4.63
N LEU A 146 -8.87 4.44 5.48
CA LEU A 146 -9.14 3.52 6.59
C LEU A 146 -9.73 4.23 7.81
N GLY A 147 -9.71 5.58 7.86
CA GLY A 147 -10.15 6.34 9.04
C GLY A 147 -9.25 6.13 10.25
N TRP A 148 -7.94 5.94 10.02
CA TRP A 148 -6.94 5.67 11.06
C TRP A 148 -6.18 6.93 11.51
N THR A 149 -6.79 8.09 11.28
CA THR A 149 -6.33 9.38 11.81
C THR A 149 -6.44 9.39 13.34
N LEU A 150 -5.76 10.36 13.95
CA LEU A 150 -5.74 10.60 15.38
C LEU A 150 -6.42 11.94 15.69
N PRO A 151 -7.04 12.11 16.87
CA PRO A 151 -7.50 13.42 17.32
C PRO A 151 -6.34 14.42 17.36
N ASP A 152 -6.64 15.68 17.09
CA ASP A 152 -5.69 16.78 17.18
C ASP A 152 -6.34 17.96 17.94
N GLN A 153 -5.53 18.79 18.59
CA GLN A 153 -6.04 19.93 19.36
C GLN A 153 -6.25 21.16 18.48
N GLN A 154 -5.43 21.35 17.45
CA GLN A 154 -5.50 22.50 16.54
C GLN A 154 -6.40 22.22 15.34
N ARG A 155 -6.56 20.95 15.00
CA ARG A 155 -7.34 20.44 13.87
C ARG A 155 -8.27 19.34 14.36
N LYS A 156 -9.36 19.06 13.65
CA LYS A 156 -10.27 17.97 14.01
C LYS A 156 -9.53 16.61 14.10
N GLU A 157 -8.59 16.38 13.18
CA GLU A 157 -7.84 15.14 13.06
C GLU A 157 -6.44 15.38 12.46
N ARG A 158 -5.47 14.52 12.81
CA ARG A 158 -4.11 14.48 12.24
C ARG A 158 -3.73 13.09 11.75
N LEU A 159 -2.75 13.03 10.85
CA LEU A 159 -2.09 11.79 10.48
C LEU A 159 -1.11 11.34 11.59
N PRO A 160 -0.97 10.03 11.81
CA PRO A 160 0.06 9.49 12.69
C PRO A 160 1.46 9.79 12.13
N LYS A 161 2.41 10.07 13.02
CA LYS A 161 3.81 10.34 12.72
C LYS A 161 4.68 9.13 13.04
N TYR A 162 4.50 8.11 12.22
CA TYR A 162 4.99 6.75 12.47
C TYR A 162 6.36 6.44 11.87
N ASN A 163 6.98 7.30 11.06
CA ASN A 163 8.21 6.93 10.35
C ASN A 163 9.45 7.18 11.23
N PRO A 164 10.14 6.13 11.75
CA PRO A 164 11.26 6.30 12.67
C PRO A 164 12.51 6.90 12.01
N ALA A 165 12.59 6.94 10.67
CA ALA A 165 13.67 7.68 9.99
C ALA A 165 13.50 9.20 10.08
N ARG A 166 12.29 9.69 10.36
CA ARG A 166 11.99 11.12 10.56
C ARG A 166 12.06 11.46 12.05
N ARG A 167 13.25 11.29 12.66
CA ARG A 167 13.48 11.41 14.12
C ARG A 167 12.82 12.63 14.77
N ARG A 168 12.84 13.80 14.12
CA ARG A 168 12.26 15.05 14.65
C ARG A 168 10.74 15.03 14.80
N THR A 169 10.06 14.30 13.93
CA THR A 169 8.60 14.27 13.88
C THR A 169 8.04 12.92 14.32
N PHE A 170 8.88 11.90 14.52
CA PHE A 170 8.46 10.56 14.89
C PHE A 170 7.89 10.54 16.31
N HIS A 171 6.78 9.82 16.49
CA HIS A 171 6.19 9.55 17.80
C HIS A 171 5.94 8.06 17.97
N GLN A 172 6.48 7.47 19.04
CA GLN A 172 6.33 6.04 19.35
C GLN A 172 4.84 5.66 19.49
N ASN A 173 4.03 6.48 20.18
CA ASN A 173 2.58 6.22 20.33
C ASN A 173 1.84 6.18 18.98
N ASP A 174 2.27 6.99 18.00
CA ASP A 174 1.66 7.00 16.67
C ASP A 174 2.04 5.75 15.85
N TRP A 175 3.27 5.25 16.05
CA TRP A 175 3.70 3.95 15.51
C TRP A 175 2.89 2.81 16.11
N GLU A 176 2.78 2.77 17.44
CA GLU A 176 2.01 1.73 18.13
C GLU A 176 0.53 1.76 17.75
N HIS A 177 -0.05 2.96 17.59
CA HIS A 177 -1.41 3.12 17.08
C HIS A 177 -1.58 2.43 15.72
N LEU A 178 -0.67 2.65 14.77
CA LEU A 178 -0.75 1.95 13.47
C LEU A 178 -0.57 0.44 13.61
N CYS A 179 0.41 -0.02 14.39
CA CYS A 179 0.59 -1.44 14.66
C CYS A 179 -0.70 -2.07 15.21
N ILE A 180 -1.34 -1.45 16.20
CA ILE A 180 -2.60 -1.91 16.80
C ILE A 180 -3.73 -1.96 15.76
N LYS A 181 -3.83 -0.95 14.89
CA LYS A 181 -4.86 -0.92 13.84
C LYS A 181 -4.66 -2.05 12.82
N ILE A 182 -3.43 -2.26 12.37
CA ILE A 182 -3.09 -3.32 11.41
C ILE A 182 -3.28 -4.70 12.05
N ILE A 183 -2.81 -4.91 13.28
CA ILE A 183 -3.02 -6.14 14.06
C ILE A 183 -4.51 -6.49 14.14
N LYS A 184 -5.37 -5.49 14.42
CA LYS A 184 -6.83 -5.70 14.47
C LYS A 184 -7.41 -6.11 13.12
N GLU A 185 -6.94 -5.55 12.01
CA GLU A 185 -7.39 -5.98 10.68
C GLU A 185 -6.93 -7.39 10.34
N PHE A 186 -5.70 -7.74 10.67
CA PHE A 186 -5.14 -9.06 10.38
C PHE A 186 -5.70 -10.15 11.29
N GLN A 187 -6.02 -9.83 12.55
CA GLN A 187 -6.76 -10.73 13.43
C GLN A 187 -8.15 -11.05 12.87
N ARG A 188 -8.87 -10.05 12.32
CA ARG A 188 -10.17 -10.29 11.68
C ARG A 188 -10.07 -11.12 10.39
N ALA A 189 -8.92 -11.07 9.74
CA ALA A 189 -8.63 -11.80 8.52
C ALA A 189 -7.96 -13.17 8.76
N GLY A 190 -7.71 -13.57 10.02
CA GLY A 190 -7.03 -14.84 10.32
C GLY A 190 -5.53 -14.88 9.97
N LEU A 191 -4.89 -13.72 9.73
CA LEU A 191 -3.51 -13.61 9.28
C LEU A 191 -2.52 -13.63 10.47
N GLU A 192 -2.42 -14.77 11.13
CA GLU A 192 -1.73 -14.96 12.41
C GLU A 192 -0.21 -14.71 12.34
N ASN A 193 0.47 -15.18 11.29
CA ASN A 193 1.92 -15.01 11.16
C ASN A 193 2.32 -13.53 11.00
N ILE A 194 1.60 -12.80 10.14
CA ILE A 194 1.86 -11.37 9.91
C ILE A 194 1.51 -10.58 11.18
N LYS A 195 0.41 -10.93 11.86
CA LYS A 195 0.04 -10.35 13.15
C LYS A 195 1.15 -10.51 14.19
N GLY A 196 1.66 -11.74 14.37
CA GLY A 196 2.75 -12.04 15.30
C GLY A 196 4.02 -11.25 14.98
N TRP A 197 4.35 -11.12 13.69
CA TRP A 197 5.50 -10.33 13.25
C TRP A 197 5.38 -8.84 13.61
N ILE A 198 4.18 -8.25 13.47
CA ILE A 198 3.93 -6.84 13.81
C ILE A 198 4.00 -6.65 15.31
N ASP A 199 3.35 -7.53 16.08
CA ASP A 199 3.29 -7.40 17.53
C ASP A 199 4.69 -7.44 18.15
N SER A 200 5.56 -8.34 17.65
CA SER A 200 6.95 -8.43 18.10
C SER A 200 7.81 -7.19 17.78
N ARG A 201 7.34 -6.28 16.91
CA ARG A 201 8.04 -5.05 16.48
C ARG A 201 7.34 -3.78 16.93
N ARG A 202 6.22 -3.91 17.65
CA ARG A 202 5.41 -2.78 18.10
C ARG A 202 6.22 -1.81 18.97
N THR A 203 7.07 -2.32 19.85
CA THR A 203 7.93 -1.51 20.73
C THR A 203 9.30 -1.16 20.11
N GLU A 204 9.63 -1.71 18.94
CA GLU A 204 10.94 -1.57 18.28
C GLU A 204 10.81 -1.02 16.86
N ALA A 205 10.30 0.21 16.73
CA ALA A 205 9.93 0.81 15.44
C ALA A 205 11.05 0.76 14.38
N HIS A 206 12.31 0.91 14.79
CA HIS A 206 13.46 0.87 13.88
C HIS A 206 13.64 -0.49 13.16
N LYS A 207 13.23 -1.60 13.77
CA LYS A 207 13.38 -2.95 13.19
C LYS A 207 12.19 -3.37 12.32
N GLY A 208 11.05 -2.68 12.40
CA GLY A 208 9.82 -3.03 11.68
C GLY A 208 9.44 -2.11 10.53
N ARG A 209 10.19 -1.03 10.31
CA ARG A 209 9.78 0.07 9.40
C ARG A 209 9.33 -0.42 8.01
N SER A 210 10.20 -1.15 7.30
CA SER A 210 9.93 -1.50 5.90
C SER A 210 8.70 -2.40 5.78
N GLY A 211 8.61 -3.44 6.61
CA GLY A 211 7.48 -4.38 6.57
C GLY A 211 6.12 -3.79 6.98
N LEU A 212 6.09 -2.79 7.88
CA LEU A 212 4.82 -2.21 8.36
C LEU A 212 4.03 -1.52 7.24
N PHE A 213 4.70 -0.87 6.29
CA PHE A 213 4.03 -0.20 5.18
C PHE A 213 3.44 -1.18 4.17
N GLY A 214 4.13 -2.28 3.86
CA GLY A 214 3.54 -3.39 3.12
C GLY A 214 2.29 -3.95 3.82
N CYS A 215 2.33 -4.10 5.15
CA CYS A 215 1.17 -4.52 5.94
C CYS A 215 0.01 -3.50 5.90
N LEU A 216 0.31 -2.20 5.91
CA LEU A 216 -0.69 -1.14 5.77
C LEU A 216 -1.41 -1.25 4.42
N PHE A 217 -0.70 -1.54 3.34
CA PHE A 217 -1.29 -1.70 2.01
C PHE A 217 -2.14 -2.96 1.93
N VAL A 218 -1.67 -4.10 2.43
CA VAL A 218 -2.51 -5.31 2.49
C VAL A 218 -3.76 -5.04 3.32
N SER A 219 -3.66 -4.33 4.45
CA SER A 219 -4.84 -3.94 5.25
C SER A 219 -5.82 -3.08 4.45
N PHE A 220 -5.31 -2.12 3.68
CA PHE A 220 -6.11 -1.28 2.79
C PHE A 220 -6.80 -2.09 1.69
N GLY A 221 -6.08 -3.02 1.04
CA GLY A 221 -6.66 -3.92 0.03
C GLY A 221 -7.75 -4.82 0.61
N CYS A 222 -7.52 -5.43 1.77
CA CYS A 222 -8.53 -6.23 2.47
C CYS A 222 -9.77 -5.41 2.82
N HIS A 223 -9.59 -4.16 3.27
CA HIS A 223 -10.71 -3.26 3.56
C HIS A 223 -11.50 -2.90 2.30
N ALA A 224 -10.82 -2.54 1.20
CA ALA A 224 -11.46 -2.23 -0.07
C ALA A 224 -12.29 -3.42 -0.60
N TYR A 225 -11.73 -4.64 -0.51
CA TYR A 225 -12.41 -5.87 -0.91
C TYR A 225 -13.67 -6.14 -0.06
N ARG A 226 -13.58 -5.99 1.28
CA ARG A 226 -14.72 -6.18 2.18
C ARG A 226 -15.85 -5.19 1.92
N GLN A 227 -15.51 -3.91 1.71
CA GLN A 227 -16.50 -2.87 1.41
C GLN A 227 -17.28 -3.16 0.12
N ARG A 228 -16.66 -3.81 -0.87
CA ARG A 228 -17.34 -4.26 -2.10
C ARG A 228 -18.40 -5.32 -1.80
N ARG A 229 -18.07 -6.35 -1.03
CA ARG A 229 -19.02 -7.44 -0.70
C ARG A 229 -20.22 -6.94 0.12
N ALA A 230 -20.00 -5.90 0.93
CA ALA A 230 -21.05 -5.31 1.77
C ALA A 230 -22.04 -4.41 1.01
N LEU A 231 -21.87 -4.19 -0.31
CA LEU A 231 -22.77 -3.40 -1.15
C LEU A 231 -23.55 -4.33 -2.09
N PRO A 232 -24.76 -4.81 -1.72
CA PRO A 232 -25.46 -5.82 -2.51
C PRO A 232 -26.07 -5.29 -3.82
N ASN A 233 -26.13 -3.96 -4.03
CA ASN A 233 -26.89 -3.36 -5.14
C ASN A 233 -26.33 -2.00 -5.63
N GLY A 234 -25.01 -1.84 -5.74
CA GLY A 234 -24.39 -0.71 -6.46
C GLY A 234 -24.67 0.73 -5.96
N ARG A 235 -25.40 0.92 -4.85
CA ARG A 235 -25.62 2.23 -4.25
C ARG A 235 -24.78 2.39 -2.99
N ALA A 236 -23.65 3.07 -3.13
CA ALA A 236 -22.85 3.53 -2.02
C ALA A 236 -23.65 4.53 -1.17
N THR A 237 -23.89 4.18 0.09
CA THR A 237 -24.53 5.07 1.07
C THR A 237 -23.54 6.12 1.56
N GLY A 238 -23.77 7.38 1.17
CA GLY A 238 -23.49 8.60 1.94
C GLY A 238 -22.05 9.07 2.18
N ILE A 239 -21.09 8.19 2.44
CA ILE A 239 -19.71 8.56 2.81
C ILE A 239 -18.77 7.57 2.12
N ARG A 240 -18.01 8.05 1.12
CA ARG A 240 -16.86 7.40 0.40
C ARG A 240 -17.03 7.38 -1.14
N ARG A 241 -17.24 8.53 -1.78
CA ARG A 241 -17.08 8.65 -3.24
C ARG A 241 -15.62 8.58 -3.71
N ASN A 242 -14.64 8.84 -2.83
CA ASN A 242 -13.22 8.90 -3.23
C ASN A 242 -12.50 7.54 -3.27
N CYS A 243 -13.09 6.46 -2.76
CA CYS A 243 -12.56 5.10 -2.91
C CYS A 243 -13.08 4.40 -4.19
N CYS A 244 -13.94 5.05 -4.98
CA CYS A 244 -14.62 4.43 -6.11
C CYS A 244 -13.67 3.94 -7.22
N SER A 245 -12.52 4.58 -7.46
CA SER A 245 -11.58 4.13 -8.49
C SER A 245 -10.87 2.83 -8.14
N LEU A 246 -10.49 2.60 -6.88
CA LEU A 246 -9.94 1.30 -6.44
C LEU A 246 -11.02 0.21 -6.42
N LEU A 247 -12.26 0.57 -6.05
CA LEU A 247 -13.41 -0.36 -6.00
C LEU A 247 -13.90 -0.79 -7.39
N GLN A 248 -13.78 0.08 -8.40
CA GLN A 248 -14.14 -0.24 -9.79
C GLN A 248 -13.12 -1.19 -10.44
N VAL A 249 -11.83 -1.01 -10.17
CA VAL A 249 -10.77 -1.85 -10.72
C VAL A 249 -10.73 -3.23 -10.06
N LEU A 250 -11.03 -3.35 -8.77
CA LEU A 250 -11.19 -4.64 -8.09
C LEU A 250 -12.44 -5.42 -8.54
N GLY A 251 -13.18 -4.95 -9.54
CA GLY A 251 -14.43 -5.53 -10.01
C GLY A 251 -14.62 -5.62 -11.51
N GLY A 252 -13.55 -5.46 -12.29
CA GLY A 252 -13.49 -5.87 -13.69
C GLY A 252 -13.24 -7.37 -13.86
#